data_AF-A0A016U5W6-F1
#
_entry.id   AF-A0A016U5W6-F1
#
_cell.length_a   1.000
_cell.length_b   1.000
_cell.length_c   1.000
_cell.angle_alpha   90.00
_cell.angle_beta   90.00
_cell.angle_gamma   90.00
#
_symmetry.space_group_name_H-M   'P 1'
#
loop_
_entity.id
_entity.type
_entity.pdbx_description
1 polymer ?
#
loop_
_entity_poly.entity_id
_entity_poly.type
_entity_poly.pdbx_seq_one_letter_code
_entity_poly.pdbx_strand_id
1 'polypeptide(L)'
;MRQAFGDSLRLPQSQNSQTFEELILSIEAQQQSKFFLLIGMLSLCVLLVLLFLVILLLFSLRSNRPLPLRPSSKVLLVIAHPDDETMFFTPALRALSVAGHRIFILCVSNGNYEGLGRIRTYELRDAVHHLGVSPSDVTVLDYDAFQDGGQWDKQALSCVLLRHMEVLSVDLVLSFDAGGVSGHRNHSSCFDALQEVYTRGVIPEDVQIFVLDSVSILRKYLGIFDAPMSIARSPFHYFARGRDVAAAWRAMYTHRSQFVWFRFLYMIFSR
;
A
#
# COMPACT_ATOMS: atom_id res chain seq x y z
N MET A 1 -64.17 30.04 -47.00
CA MET A 1 -64.83 30.61 -45.80
C MET A 1 -63.84 31.41 -44.96
N ARG A 2 -63.26 32.50 -45.50
CA ARG A 2 -62.32 33.39 -44.78
C ARG A 2 -62.83 34.84 -44.65
N GLN A 3 -64.10 35.11 -45.01
CA GLN A 3 -64.64 36.47 -45.10
C GLN A 3 -66.08 36.60 -44.58
N ALA A 4 -66.50 35.79 -43.59
CA ALA A 4 -67.88 35.82 -43.12
C ALA A 4 -68.07 36.30 -41.67
N PHE A 5 -67.05 36.29 -40.80
CA PHE A 5 -67.22 36.77 -39.43
C PHE A 5 -65.94 37.39 -38.86
N GLY A 6 -66.01 38.69 -38.58
CA GLY A 6 -65.42 39.30 -37.38
C GLY A 6 -63.94 39.68 -37.38
N ASP A 7 -63.56 40.73 -38.10
CA ASP A 7 -62.35 41.52 -37.77
C ASP A 7 -62.68 42.80 -36.95
N SER A 8 -63.97 43.14 -36.75
CA SER A 8 -64.40 44.36 -36.04
C SER A 8 -64.48 44.23 -34.50
N LEU A 9 -64.19 43.05 -33.95
CA LEU A 9 -64.19 42.77 -32.49
C LEU A 9 -62.83 42.27 -31.98
N ARG A 10 -61.77 42.33 -32.79
CA ARG A 10 -60.42 41.99 -32.34
C ARG A 10 -59.91 43.10 -31.43
N LEU A 11 -59.89 42.81 -30.13
CA LEU A 11 -59.23 43.64 -29.13
C LEU A 11 -57.78 43.91 -29.60
N PRO A 12 -57.28 45.16 -29.52
CA PRO A 12 -55.90 45.45 -29.88
C PRO A 12 -54.98 44.56 -29.07
N GLN A 13 -54.06 43.87 -29.76
CA GLN A 13 -53.11 42.97 -29.12
C GLN A 13 -52.32 43.80 -28.11
N SER A 14 -52.49 43.49 -26.83
CA SER A 14 -51.79 44.17 -25.74
C SER A 14 -50.29 43.96 -25.97
N GLN A 15 -49.48 45.00 -25.82
CA GLN A 15 -48.01 44.86 -25.91
C GLN A 15 -47.44 43.85 -24.91
N ASN A 16 -48.25 43.45 -23.91
CA ASN A 16 -47.92 42.44 -22.90
C ASN A 16 -48.70 41.12 -23.05
N SER A 17 -49.51 40.92 -24.10
CA SER A 17 -50.21 39.63 -24.29
C SER A 17 -49.32 38.65 -25.05
N GLN A 18 -48.77 37.68 -24.33
CA GLN A 18 -48.13 36.51 -24.95
C GLN A 18 -49.20 35.53 -25.43
N THR A 19 -48.95 34.89 -26.56
CA THR A 19 -49.72 33.71 -26.95
C THR A 19 -49.38 32.54 -26.02
N PHE A 20 -50.30 31.58 -25.89
CA PHE A 20 -50.05 30.38 -25.08
C PHE A 20 -48.82 29.59 -25.56
N GLU A 21 -48.55 29.60 -26.88
CA GLU A 21 -47.35 29.01 -27.48
C GLU A 21 -46.06 29.76 -27.07
N GLU A 22 -46.06 31.10 -27.09
CA GLU A 22 -44.92 31.90 -26.62
C GLU A 22 -44.64 31.68 -25.14
N LEU A 23 -45.70 31.55 -24.32
CA LEU A 23 -45.56 31.23 -22.91
C LEU A 23 -44.90 29.85 -22.71
N ILE A 24 -45.37 28.81 -23.42
CA ILE A 24 -44.78 27.47 -23.36
C ILE A 24 -43.30 27.50 -23.79
N LEU A 25 -42.99 28.13 -24.92
CA LEU A 25 -41.61 28.25 -25.41
C LEU A 25 -40.70 28.98 -24.41
N SER A 26 -41.21 30.01 -23.74
CA SER A 26 -40.45 30.74 -22.71
C SER A 26 -40.17 29.89 -21.46
N ILE A 27 -41.14 29.06 -21.05
CA ILE A 27 -40.99 28.14 -19.92
C ILE A 27 -39.99 27.04 -20.28
N GLU A 28 -40.10 26.46 -21.48
CA GLU A 28 -39.18 25.44 -21.97
C GLU A 28 -37.75 25.99 -22.07
N ALA A 29 -37.55 27.19 -22.63
CA ALA A 29 -36.25 27.84 -22.70
C ALA A 29 -35.67 28.15 -21.32
N GLN A 30 -36.50 28.63 -20.37
CA GLN A 30 -36.08 28.89 -19.00
C GLN A 30 -35.72 27.58 -18.26
N GLN A 31 -36.49 26.52 -18.47
CA GLN A 31 -36.23 25.20 -17.90
C GLN A 31 -34.94 24.60 -18.48
N GLN A 32 -34.72 24.75 -19.78
CA GLN A 32 -33.50 24.33 -20.47
C GLN A 32 -32.27 25.11 -19.98
N SER A 33 -32.38 26.42 -19.78
CA SER A 33 -31.31 27.25 -19.22
C SER A 33 -30.95 26.84 -17.78
N LYS A 34 -31.96 26.64 -16.91
CA LYS A 34 -31.75 26.15 -15.54
C LYS A 34 -31.09 24.76 -15.52
N PHE A 35 -31.48 23.89 -16.44
CA PHE A 35 -30.89 22.55 -16.58
C PHE A 35 -29.41 22.62 -16.98
N PHE A 36 -29.04 23.44 -17.97
CA PHE A 36 -27.64 23.65 -18.34
C PHE A 36 -26.83 24.27 -17.20
N LEU A 37 -27.38 25.22 -16.46
CA LEU A 37 -26.73 25.80 -15.29
C LEU A 37 -26.46 24.72 -14.22
N LEU A 38 -27.44 23.87 -13.92
CA LEU A 38 -27.30 22.76 -12.97
C LEU A 38 -26.20 21.78 -13.40
N ILE A 39 -26.17 21.39 -14.67
CA ILE A 39 -25.11 20.53 -15.22
C ILE A 39 -23.75 21.22 -15.10
N GLY A 40 -23.66 22.51 -15.43
CA GLY A 40 -22.43 23.28 -15.31
C GLY A 40 -21.92 23.33 -13.87
N MET A 41 -22.80 23.57 -12.91
CA MET A 41 -22.47 23.55 -11.48
C MET A 41 -22.02 22.16 -11.01
N LEU A 42 -22.73 21.10 -11.38
CA LEU A 42 -22.35 19.73 -11.04
C LEU A 42 -20.98 19.36 -11.62
N SER A 43 -20.74 19.72 -12.89
CA SER A 43 -19.46 19.47 -13.57
C SER A 43 -18.32 20.22 -12.89
N LEU A 44 -18.53 21.48 -12.51
CA LEU A 44 -17.55 22.28 -11.78
C LEU A 44 -17.25 21.67 -10.40
N CYS A 45 -18.29 21.24 -9.66
CA CYS A 45 -18.12 20.57 -8.37
C CYS A 45 -17.28 19.29 -8.51
N VAL A 46 -17.56 18.46 -9.52
CA VAL A 46 -16.77 17.25 -9.79
C VAL A 46 -15.31 17.59 -10.09
N LEU A 47 -15.06 18.60 -10.94
CA LEU A 47 -13.71 19.04 -11.26
C LEU A 47 -12.94 19.53 -10.02
N LEU A 48 -13.58 20.31 -9.16
CA LEU A 48 -12.97 20.81 -7.93
C LEU A 48 -12.65 19.67 -6.94
N VAL A 49 -13.54 18.67 -6.82
CA VAL A 49 -13.29 17.48 -6.01
C VAL A 49 -12.10 16.68 -6.56
N LEU A 50 -12.05 16.45 -7.88
CA LEU A 50 -10.92 15.75 -8.51
C LEU A 50 -9.61 16.50 -8.30
N LEU A 51 -9.61 17.82 -8.48
CA LEU A 51 -8.44 18.67 -8.24
C LEU A 51 -7.99 18.58 -6.78
N PHE A 52 -8.92 18.64 -5.82
CA PHE A 52 -8.61 18.49 -4.40
C PHE A 52 -8.00 17.11 -4.09
N LEU A 53 -8.55 16.03 -4.65
CA LEU A 53 -8.01 14.68 -4.49
C LEU A 53 -6.60 14.55 -5.08
N VAL A 54 -6.34 15.16 -6.24
CA VAL A 54 -4.99 15.20 -6.85
C VAL A 54 -4.03 15.98 -5.95
N ILE A 55 -4.42 17.14 -5.43
CA ILE A 55 -3.60 17.92 -4.51
C ILE A 55 -3.29 17.12 -3.24
N LEU A 56 -4.31 16.46 -2.66
CA LEU A 56 -4.15 15.61 -1.48
C LEU A 56 -3.20 14.45 -1.75
N LEU A 57 -3.30 13.82 -2.93
CA LEU A 57 -2.40 12.76 -3.36
C LEU A 57 -0.96 13.28 -3.51
N LEU A 58 -0.76 14.41 -4.19
CA LEU A 58 0.57 15.00 -4.36
C LEU A 58 1.19 15.43 -3.02
N PHE A 59 0.39 15.98 -2.11
CA PHE A 59 0.82 16.27 -0.74
C PHE A 59 1.21 14.98 -0.02
N SER A 60 0.40 13.93 -0.16
CA SER A 60 0.65 12.62 0.44
C SER A 60 1.98 12.03 -0.03
N LEU A 61 2.25 12.06 -1.33
CA LEU A 61 3.50 11.54 -1.90
C LEU A 61 4.75 12.36 -1.53
N ARG A 62 4.57 13.62 -1.13
CA ARG A 62 5.65 14.45 -0.58
C ARG A 62 5.86 14.24 0.92
N SER A 63 4.82 13.84 1.62
CA SER A 63 4.88 13.51 3.04
C SER A 63 5.67 12.22 3.22
N ASN A 64 6.74 12.27 3.99
CA ASN A 64 7.46 11.09 4.41
C ASN A 64 7.72 11.21 5.92
N ARG A 65 7.21 10.25 6.70
CA ARG A 65 7.47 10.18 8.14
C ARG A 65 8.27 8.91 8.40
N PRO A 66 9.61 8.98 8.30
CA PRO A 66 10.46 7.82 8.52
C PRO A 66 10.42 7.40 10.00
N LEU A 67 10.85 6.17 10.25
CA LEU A 67 11.01 5.65 11.62
C LEU A 67 12.03 6.51 12.41
N PRO A 68 11.83 6.68 13.73
CA PRO A 68 12.70 7.50 14.57
C PRO A 68 14.00 6.76 14.92
N LEU A 69 14.90 6.62 13.94
CA LEU A 69 16.17 5.92 14.08
C LEU A 69 17.35 6.86 14.29
N ARG A 70 18.35 6.37 15.04
CA ARG A 70 19.65 7.04 15.17
C ARG A 70 20.44 6.85 13.85
N PRO A 71 21.32 7.79 13.47
CA PRO A 71 22.18 7.60 12.30
C PRO A 71 22.96 6.28 12.38
N SER A 72 23.06 5.57 11.25
CA SER A 72 23.77 4.29 11.16
C SER A 72 23.22 3.16 12.05
N SER A 73 21.95 3.23 12.46
CA SER A 73 21.29 2.12 13.16
C SER A 73 21.33 0.79 12.38
N LYS A 74 21.28 -0.31 13.14
CA LYS A 74 21.17 -1.69 12.66
C LYS A 74 19.72 -2.16 12.74
N VAL A 75 19.19 -2.60 11.61
CA VAL A 75 17.78 -3.02 11.47
C VAL A 75 17.72 -4.52 11.19
N LEU A 76 16.93 -5.26 11.94
CA LEU A 76 16.59 -6.65 11.66
C LEU A 76 15.19 -6.71 11.01
N LEU A 77 15.13 -7.11 9.74
CA LEU A 77 13.88 -7.48 9.10
C LEU A 77 13.63 -8.98 9.28
N VAL A 78 12.51 -9.34 9.89
CA VAL A 78 12.06 -10.71 10.07
C VAL A 78 10.92 -10.99 9.09
N ILE A 79 11.15 -11.92 8.16
CA ILE A 79 10.18 -12.36 7.15
C ILE A 79 9.93 -13.87 7.27
N ALA A 80 8.79 -14.33 6.75
CA ALA A 80 8.43 -15.73 6.83
C ALA A 80 9.07 -16.51 5.69
N HIS A 81 9.03 -15.97 4.47
CA HIS A 81 9.41 -16.66 3.24
C HIS A 81 10.34 -15.83 2.35
N PRO A 82 11.10 -16.47 1.45
CA PRO A 82 11.76 -15.79 0.35
C PRO A 82 10.71 -15.12 -0.55
N ASP A 83 10.90 -13.85 -0.92
CA ASP A 83 10.02 -12.95 -1.69
C ASP A 83 9.27 -11.90 -0.87
N ASP A 84 9.03 -12.16 0.43
CA ASP A 84 8.38 -11.24 1.35
C ASP A 84 9.08 -9.88 1.41
N GLU A 85 10.42 -9.87 1.37
CA GLU A 85 11.23 -8.66 1.42
C GLU A 85 10.97 -7.75 0.22
N THR A 86 10.76 -8.37 -0.95
CA THR A 86 10.49 -7.67 -2.20
C THR A 86 9.04 -7.23 -2.25
N MET A 87 8.10 -8.13 -1.95
CA MET A 87 6.67 -7.85 -2.03
C MET A 87 6.23 -6.80 -1.01
N PHE A 88 6.66 -6.92 0.25
CA PHE A 88 6.05 -6.16 1.34
C PHE A 88 6.95 -5.06 1.92
N PHE A 89 8.27 -5.20 1.80
CA PHE A 89 9.21 -4.33 2.50
C PHE A 89 10.10 -3.47 1.60
N THR A 90 9.98 -3.56 0.27
CA THR A 90 10.82 -2.77 -0.66
C THR A 90 10.88 -1.27 -0.31
N PRO A 91 9.76 -0.55 -0.10
CA PRO A 91 9.83 0.89 0.23
C PRO A 91 10.68 1.17 1.48
N ALA A 92 10.50 0.37 2.54
CA ALA A 92 11.24 0.52 3.78
C ALA A 92 12.73 0.16 3.62
N LEU A 93 13.03 -0.99 3.00
CA LEU A 93 14.40 -1.44 2.77
C LEU A 93 15.22 -0.42 1.98
N ARG A 94 14.64 0.09 0.89
CA ARG A 94 15.28 1.11 0.05
C ARG A 94 15.51 2.41 0.81
N ALA A 95 14.52 2.88 1.56
CA ALA A 95 14.65 4.11 2.33
C ALA A 95 15.71 3.99 3.44
N LEU A 96 15.71 2.87 4.17
CA LEU A 96 16.64 2.61 5.26
C LEU A 96 18.09 2.44 4.76
N SER A 97 18.27 1.70 3.66
CA SER A 97 19.57 1.50 3.01
C SER A 97 20.15 2.84 2.53
N VAL A 98 19.35 3.67 1.85
CA VAL A 98 19.77 5.01 1.39
C VAL A 98 20.11 5.94 2.56
N ALA A 99 19.43 5.79 3.70
CA ALA A 99 19.72 6.55 4.91
C ALA A 99 21.00 6.07 5.64
N GLY A 100 21.69 5.03 5.14
CA GLY A 100 22.95 4.53 5.69
C GLY A 100 22.78 3.56 6.85
N HIS A 101 21.57 3.03 7.08
CA HIS A 101 21.34 1.98 8.07
C HIS A 101 21.84 0.64 7.55
N ARG A 102 22.39 -0.19 8.44
CA ARG A 102 22.73 -1.58 8.10
C ARG A 102 21.52 -2.46 8.32
N ILE A 103 21.15 -3.25 7.32
CA ILE A 103 19.96 -4.08 7.37
C ILE A 103 20.38 -5.55 7.38
N PHE A 104 19.84 -6.30 8.32
CA PHE A 104 19.92 -7.75 8.40
C PHE A 104 18.55 -8.34 8.07
N ILE A 105 18.52 -9.44 7.31
CA ILE A 105 17.27 -10.14 7.00
C ILE A 105 17.34 -11.52 7.61
N LEU A 106 16.36 -11.85 8.45
CA LEU A 106 16.10 -13.18 8.95
C LEU A 106 14.86 -13.73 8.27
N CYS A 107 15.05 -14.71 7.39
CA CYS A 107 13.97 -15.44 6.74
C CYS A 107 13.75 -16.76 7.50
N VAL A 108 12.58 -16.90 8.11
CA VAL A 108 12.29 -17.96 9.09
C VAL A 108 12.12 -19.34 8.43
N SER A 109 11.71 -19.38 7.17
CA SER A 109 11.67 -20.60 6.37
C SER A 109 12.29 -20.35 5.00
N ASN A 110 12.91 -21.35 4.40
CA ASN A 110 13.41 -21.29 3.04
C ASN A 110 12.29 -21.40 1.98
N GLY A 111 11.01 -21.46 2.36
CA GLY A 111 9.88 -21.54 1.43
C GLY A 111 9.79 -22.88 0.71
N ASN A 112 10.15 -23.98 1.38
CA ASN A 112 10.29 -25.31 0.78
C ASN A 112 8.96 -26.08 0.61
N TYR A 113 7.79 -25.44 0.69
CA TYR A 113 6.50 -26.16 0.55
C TYR A 113 6.41 -26.97 -0.75
N GLU A 114 6.98 -26.43 -1.84
CA GLU A 114 7.01 -27.08 -3.16
C GLU A 114 8.32 -27.84 -3.44
N GLY A 115 9.18 -28.05 -2.44
CA GLY A 115 10.49 -28.69 -2.64
C GLY A 115 11.56 -27.78 -3.27
N LEU A 116 11.29 -26.47 -3.36
CA LEU A 116 12.14 -25.47 -4.03
C LEU A 116 12.98 -24.61 -3.07
N GLY A 117 13.03 -24.96 -1.77
CA GLY A 117 13.59 -24.08 -0.74
C GLY A 117 15.05 -23.73 -0.94
N ARG A 118 15.85 -24.67 -1.46
CA ARG A 118 17.25 -24.39 -1.82
C ARG A 118 17.36 -23.34 -2.93
N ILE A 119 16.52 -23.42 -3.96
CA ILE A 119 16.49 -22.46 -5.07
C ILE A 119 16.05 -21.09 -4.54
N ARG A 120 14.95 -21.05 -3.79
CA ARG A 120 14.39 -19.83 -3.19
C ARG A 120 15.35 -19.13 -2.23
N THR A 121 16.18 -19.90 -1.51
CA THR A 121 17.26 -19.34 -0.68
C THR A 121 18.30 -18.59 -1.51
N TYR A 122 18.69 -19.13 -2.67
CA TYR A 122 19.60 -18.43 -3.58
C TYR A 122 18.94 -17.21 -4.22
N GLU A 123 17.67 -17.34 -4.65
CA GLU A 123 16.91 -16.24 -5.23
C GLU A 123 16.79 -15.06 -4.23
N LEU A 124 16.46 -15.32 -2.97
CA LEU A 124 16.42 -14.30 -1.91
C LEU A 124 17.77 -13.59 -1.75
N ARG A 125 18.87 -14.34 -1.64
CA ARG A 125 20.20 -13.75 -1.45
C ARG A 125 20.62 -12.86 -2.61
N ASP A 126 20.23 -13.20 -3.84
CA ASP A 126 20.51 -12.38 -5.02
C ASP A 126 19.54 -11.17 -5.12
N ALA A 127 18.25 -11.37 -4.81
CA ALA A 127 17.23 -10.33 -4.88
C ALA A 127 17.52 -9.14 -3.95
N VAL A 128 17.99 -9.41 -2.72
CA VAL A 128 18.22 -8.37 -1.71
C VAL A 128 19.29 -7.35 -2.10
N HIS A 129 20.22 -7.71 -2.99
CA HIS A 129 21.23 -6.79 -3.51
C HIS A 129 20.59 -5.63 -4.26
N HIS A 130 19.51 -5.88 -5.02
CA HIS A 130 18.73 -4.83 -5.67
C HIS A 130 18.04 -3.91 -4.67
N LEU A 131 17.71 -4.42 -3.48
CA LEU A 131 17.06 -3.68 -2.41
C LEU A 131 18.05 -2.91 -1.51
N GLY A 132 19.35 -2.98 -1.80
CA GLY A 132 20.39 -2.25 -1.06
C GLY A 132 20.80 -2.93 0.25
N VAL A 133 20.61 -4.24 0.35
CA VAL A 133 21.04 -5.07 1.49
C VAL A 133 22.18 -5.98 1.03
N SER A 134 23.19 -6.18 1.88
CA SER A 134 24.28 -7.11 1.58
C SER A 134 23.77 -8.56 1.62
N PRO A 135 24.08 -9.41 0.61
CA PRO A 135 23.75 -10.84 0.67
C PRO A 135 24.35 -11.56 1.88
N SER A 136 25.46 -11.06 2.43
CA SER A 136 26.07 -11.59 3.66
C SER A 136 25.26 -11.35 4.92
N ASP A 137 24.35 -10.37 4.89
CA ASP A 137 23.50 -9.99 6.02
C ASP A 137 22.13 -10.69 5.95
N VAL A 138 21.99 -11.71 5.09
CA VAL A 138 20.79 -12.55 4.96
C VAL A 138 21.01 -13.93 5.57
N THR A 139 20.23 -14.22 6.61
CA THR A 139 20.12 -15.53 7.23
C THR A 139 18.79 -16.17 6.85
N VAL A 140 18.84 -17.36 6.25
CA VAL A 140 17.66 -18.17 5.94
C VAL A 140 17.73 -19.42 6.81
N LEU A 141 16.71 -19.64 7.62
CA LEU A 141 16.61 -20.83 8.45
C LEU A 141 16.06 -22.00 7.64
N ASP A 142 16.47 -23.20 8.02
CA ASP A 142 16.02 -24.46 7.44
C ASP A 142 15.88 -25.48 8.57
N TYR A 143 14.96 -25.19 9.49
CA TYR A 143 14.68 -26.02 10.66
C TYR A 143 13.33 -26.73 10.49
N ASP A 144 13.24 -27.99 10.92
CA ASP A 144 12.00 -28.77 10.91
C ASP A 144 10.86 -28.11 11.70
N ALA A 145 11.20 -27.32 12.73
CA ALA A 145 10.24 -26.55 13.52
C ALA A 145 9.58 -25.38 12.75
N PHE A 146 10.20 -24.92 11.66
CA PHE A 146 9.80 -23.72 10.91
C PHE A 146 9.55 -24.00 9.41
N GLN A 147 8.93 -25.14 9.11
CA GLN A 147 8.57 -25.51 7.74
C GLN A 147 7.47 -24.60 7.16
N ASP A 148 7.59 -24.27 5.88
CA ASP A 148 6.64 -23.44 5.14
C ASP A 148 5.23 -24.07 5.14
N GLY A 149 4.20 -23.25 5.43
CA GLY A 149 2.81 -23.68 5.58
C GLY A 149 2.51 -24.41 6.90
N GLY A 150 3.54 -24.72 7.69
CA GLY A 150 3.43 -25.38 8.99
C GLY A 150 2.94 -24.46 10.10
N GLN A 151 2.63 -25.06 11.26
CA GLN A 151 2.40 -24.32 12.51
C GLN A 151 3.72 -24.19 13.25
N TRP A 152 4.21 -22.97 13.42
CA TRP A 152 5.48 -22.70 14.08
C TRP A 152 5.28 -22.57 15.59
N ASP A 153 6.19 -23.16 16.36
CA ASP A 153 6.19 -22.98 17.80
C ASP A 153 6.62 -21.55 18.16
N LYS A 154 5.70 -20.82 18.79
CA LYS A 154 5.89 -19.41 19.15
C LYS A 154 7.10 -19.22 20.08
N GLN A 155 7.31 -20.13 21.04
CA GLN A 155 8.37 -20.01 22.03
C GLN A 155 9.74 -20.27 21.40
N ALA A 156 9.85 -21.31 20.57
CA ALA A 156 11.06 -21.63 19.82
C ALA A 156 11.45 -20.46 18.90
N LEU A 157 10.48 -19.90 18.15
CA LEU A 157 10.76 -18.75 17.30
C LEU A 157 11.15 -17.53 18.14
N SER A 158 10.49 -17.29 19.28
CA SER A 158 10.83 -16.19 20.20
C SER A 158 12.29 -16.25 20.66
N CYS A 159 12.80 -17.44 21.00
CA CYS A 159 14.19 -17.65 21.38
C CYS A 159 15.16 -17.37 20.21
N VAL A 160 14.79 -17.77 18.99
CA VAL A 160 15.58 -17.48 17.79
C VAL A 160 15.65 -15.97 17.53
N LEU A 161 14.52 -15.27 17.65
CA LEU A 161 14.46 -13.81 17.45
C LEU A 161 15.32 -13.07 18.48
N LEU A 162 15.20 -13.40 19.77
CA LEU A 162 16.03 -12.82 20.84
C LEU A 162 17.52 -13.01 20.56
N ARG A 163 17.92 -14.23 20.22
CA ARG A 163 19.32 -14.53 19.91
C ARG A 163 19.84 -13.68 18.75
N HIS A 164 19.05 -13.47 17.70
CA HIS A 164 19.46 -12.62 16.58
C HIS A 164 19.51 -11.15 16.96
N MET A 165 18.57 -10.67 17.78
CA MET A 165 18.60 -9.29 18.29
C MET A 165 19.89 -9.01 19.07
N GLU A 166 20.28 -9.94 19.96
CA GLU A 166 21.49 -9.84 20.78
C GLU A 166 22.78 -9.96 19.97
N VAL A 167 22.93 -11.02 19.17
CA VAL A 167 24.16 -11.33 18.41
C VAL A 167 24.47 -10.24 17.39
N LEU A 168 23.46 -9.70 16.73
CA LEU A 168 23.63 -8.61 15.77
C LEU A 168 23.70 -7.23 16.45
N SER A 169 23.25 -7.17 17.72
CA SER A 169 23.08 -5.95 18.51
C SER A 169 22.30 -4.91 17.72
N VAL A 170 21.09 -5.28 17.29
CA VAL A 170 20.23 -4.42 16.47
C VAL A 170 19.60 -3.32 17.30
N ASP A 171 19.20 -2.23 16.65
CA ASP A 171 18.45 -1.13 17.29
C ASP A 171 16.94 -1.20 16.99
N LEU A 172 16.58 -1.92 15.92
CA LEU A 172 15.23 -1.97 15.38
C LEU A 172 14.93 -3.35 14.82
N VAL A 173 13.72 -3.85 15.08
CA VAL A 173 13.14 -5.02 14.41
C VAL A 173 11.90 -4.62 13.61
N LEU A 174 11.84 -5.06 12.35
CA LEU A 174 10.70 -4.93 11.45
C LEU A 174 10.13 -6.31 11.15
N SER A 175 8.80 -6.46 11.20
CA SER A 175 8.13 -7.69 10.74
C SER A 175 6.67 -7.42 10.38
N PHE A 176 5.87 -8.48 10.24
CA PHE A 176 4.43 -8.41 10.01
C PHE A 176 3.66 -8.07 11.29
N ASP A 177 2.45 -7.55 11.15
CA ASP A 177 1.49 -7.45 12.24
C ASP A 177 0.71 -8.76 12.43
N ALA A 178 -0.21 -8.78 13.39
CA ALA A 178 -1.08 -9.93 13.68
C ALA A 178 -1.89 -10.39 12.45
N GLY A 179 -2.22 -9.48 11.54
CA GLY A 179 -3.01 -9.75 10.35
C GLY A 179 -2.24 -10.50 9.25
N GLY A 180 -0.91 -10.61 9.34
CA GLY A 180 -0.11 -11.43 8.43
C GLY A 180 -0.29 -11.08 6.95
N VAL A 181 -0.47 -9.79 6.65
CA VAL A 181 -0.75 -9.16 5.34
C VAL A 181 -2.08 -9.59 4.69
N SER A 182 -2.32 -10.88 4.55
CA SER A 182 -3.53 -11.51 3.99
C SER A 182 -4.11 -12.60 4.91
N GLY A 183 -3.71 -12.60 6.19
CA GLY A 183 -4.02 -13.69 7.12
C GLY A 183 -3.11 -14.90 6.94
N HIS A 184 -1.91 -14.72 6.36
CA HIS A 184 -0.98 -15.84 6.17
C HIS A 184 -0.44 -16.29 7.53
N ARG A 185 -0.63 -17.56 7.88
CA ARG A 185 -0.32 -18.08 9.21
C ARG A 185 1.14 -17.85 9.60
N ASN A 186 2.10 -18.13 8.72
CA ASN A 186 3.51 -17.95 9.04
C ASN A 186 3.90 -16.48 9.25
N HIS A 187 3.22 -15.53 8.59
CA HIS A 187 3.45 -14.11 8.79
C HIS A 187 2.94 -13.69 10.18
N SER A 188 1.73 -14.13 10.53
CA SER A 188 1.19 -13.94 11.89
C SER A 188 2.05 -14.63 12.95
N SER A 189 2.65 -15.78 12.67
CA SER A 189 3.56 -16.45 13.61
C SER A 189 4.83 -15.63 13.91
N CYS A 190 5.35 -14.86 12.94
CA CYS A 190 6.42 -13.90 13.21
C CYS A 190 5.97 -12.82 14.21
N PHE A 191 4.75 -12.29 14.03
CA PHE A 191 4.17 -11.34 14.98
C PHE A 191 3.97 -11.95 16.36
N ASP A 192 3.42 -13.16 16.44
CA ASP A 192 3.15 -13.84 17.71
C ASP A 192 4.45 -14.07 18.51
N ALA A 193 5.53 -14.46 17.82
CA ALA A 193 6.84 -14.61 18.45
C ALA A 193 7.42 -13.29 18.96
N LEU A 194 7.25 -12.18 18.23
CA LEU A 194 7.64 -10.85 18.68
C LEU A 194 6.79 -10.36 19.86
N GLN A 195 5.49 -10.64 19.83
CA GLN A 195 4.60 -10.33 20.93
C GLN A 195 4.95 -11.13 22.20
N GLU A 196 5.38 -12.38 22.05
CA GLU A 196 5.83 -13.21 23.16
C GLU A 196 7.05 -12.61 23.88
N VAL A 197 8.08 -12.20 23.13
CA VAL A 197 9.28 -11.58 23.74
C VAL A 197 8.96 -10.24 24.38
N TYR A 198 8.04 -9.48 23.77
CA TYR A 198 7.55 -8.21 24.31
C TYR A 198 6.82 -8.41 25.63
N THR A 199 5.86 -9.34 25.67
CA THR A 199 5.03 -9.63 26.84
C THR A 199 5.86 -10.16 28.01
N ARG A 200 6.90 -10.94 27.70
CA ARG A 200 7.85 -11.45 28.71
C ARG A 200 8.81 -10.38 29.22
N GLY A 201 8.88 -9.20 28.61
CA GLY A 201 9.81 -8.13 29.00
C GLY A 201 11.27 -8.49 28.78
N VAL A 202 11.57 -9.33 27.80
CA VAL A 202 12.93 -9.84 27.52
C VAL A 202 13.55 -9.22 26.26
N ILE A 203 12.89 -8.24 25.66
CA ILE A 203 13.47 -7.44 24.57
C ILE A 203 14.62 -6.61 25.16
N PRO A 204 15.79 -6.54 24.49
CA PRO A 204 16.88 -5.66 24.93
C PRO A 204 16.42 -4.20 25.01
N GLU A 205 16.84 -3.46 26.04
CA GLU A 205 16.26 -2.16 26.42
C GLU A 205 16.22 -1.09 25.30
N ASP A 206 17.18 -1.12 24.36
CA ASP A 206 17.29 -0.16 23.26
C ASP A 206 16.67 -0.64 21.93
N VAL A 207 16.07 -1.84 21.88
CA VAL A 207 15.50 -2.40 20.64
C VAL A 207 14.05 -1.96 20.47
N GLN A 208 13.78 -1.23 19.38
CA GLN A 208 12.42 -0.89 18.98
C GLN A 208 11.83 -1.96 18.07
N ILE A 209 10.52 -2.23 18.18
CA ILE A 209 9.81 -3.15 17.28
C ILE A 209 8.74 -2.38 16.51
N PHE A 210 8.73 -2.51 15.19
CA PHE A 210 7.68 -1.99 14.33
C PHE A 210 7.16 -3.08 13.40
N VAL A 211 5.89 -2.98 13.05
CA VAL A 211 5.19 -3.98 12.24
C VAL A 211 4.55 -3.35 11.01
N LEU A 212 4.44 -4.14 9.95
CA LEU A 212 3.73 -3.77 8.73
C LEU A 212 2.22 -3.94 8.93
N ASP A 213 1.47 -2.84 8.79
CA ASP A 213 0.01 -2.85 8.90
C ASP A 213 -0.66 -3.71 7.80
N SER A 214 -1.41 -4.72 8.22
CA SER A 214 -2.32 -5.46 7.36
C SER A 214 -3.53 -4.62 6.99
N VAL A 215 -3.93 -4.67 5.72
CA VAL A 215 -5.09 -3.93 5.21
C VAL A 215 -6.02 -4.80 4.39
N SER A 216 -7.24 -4.30 4.18
CA SER A 216 -8.22 -4.95 3.31
C SER A 216 -7.67 -5.15 1.89
N ILE A 217 -8.20 -6.17 1.21
CA ILE A 217 -7.79 -6.50 -0.16
C ILE A 217 -7.99 -5.32 -1.12
N LEU A 218 -9.02 -4.50 -0.91
CA LEU A 218 -9.23 -3.29 -1.69
C LEU A 218 -8.02 -2.37 -1.57
N ARG A 219 -7.67 -1.97 -0.34
CA ARG A 219 -6.54 -1.07 -0.08
C ARG A 219 -5.21 -1.62 -0.59
N LYS A 220 -5.03 -2.93 -0.50
CA LYS A 220 -3.84 -3.63 -1.00
C LYS A 220 -3.59 -3.36 -2.49
N TYR A 221 -4.65 -3.23 -3.29
CA TYR A 221 -4.58 -3.08 -4.75
C TYR A 221 -5.04 -1.70 -5.27
N LEU A 222 -5.17 -0.69 -4.41
CA LEU A 222 -5.47 0.69 -4.83
C LEU A 222 -4.25 1.43 -5.40
N GLY A 223 -3.06 0.84 -5.31
CA GLY A 223 -1.81 1.46 -5.72
C GLY A 223 -1.59 2.81 -5.03
N ILE A 224 -1.12 3.78 -5.80
CA ILE A 224 -0.81 5.13 -5.33
C ILE A 224 -2.01 5.85 -4.68
N PHE A 225 -3.24 5.48 -5.04
CA PHE A 225 -4.45 6.10 -4.48
C PHE A 225 -4.69 5.75 -3.01
N ASP A 226 -4.01 4.74 -2.45
CA ASP A 226 -4.07 4.45 -1.01
C ASP A 226 -3.25 5.44 -0.16
N ALA A 227 -2.35 6.23 -0.77
CA ALA A 227 -1.41 7.09 -0.05
C ALA A 227 -2.07 8.03 0.99
N PRO A 228 -3.19 8.74 0.68
CA PRO A 228 -3.86 9.58 1.68
C PRO A 228 -4.37 8.77 2.88
N MET A 229 -4.91 7.57 2.65
CA MET A 229 -5.42 6.72 3.72
C MET A 229 -4.28 6.11 4.54
N SER A 230 -3.17 5.76 3.91
CA SER A 230 -1.97 5.29 4.61
C SER A 230 -1.38 6.36 5.54
N ILE A 231 -1.27 7.61 5.08
CA ILE A 231 -0.77 8.71 5.93
C ILE A 231 -1.72 9.05 7.06
N ALA A 232 -3.03 8.96 6.82
CA ALA A 232 -4.02 9.25 7.85
C ALA A 232 -4.03 8.21 8.98
N ARG A 233 -3.62 6.96 8.70
CA ARG A 233 -3.73 5.85 9.65
C ARG A 233 -2.42 5.41 10.26
N SER A 234 -1.31 5.54 9.53
CA SER A 234 -0.01 5.06 9.97
C SER A 234 0.87 6.25 10.39
N PRO A 235 1.48 6.20 11.59
CA PRO A 235 2.34 7.28 12.08
C PRO A 235 3.65 7.39 11.29
N PHE A 236 4.12 6.25 10.76
CA PHE A 236 5.32 6.12 9.96
C PHE A 236 4.98 5.48 8.62
N HIS A 237 5.58 5.97 7.55
CA HIS A 237 5.29 5.51 6.20
C HIS A 237 6.48 5.73 5.27
N TYR A 238 6.66 4.81 4.33
CA TYR A 238 7.66 4.87 3.27
C TYR A 238 6.98 4.66 1.93
N PHE A 239 7.25 5.55 0.98
CA PHE A 239 6.75 5.44 -0.39
C PHE A 239 7.88 5.09 -1.34
N ALA A 240 7.70 4.05 -2.16
CA ALA A 240 8.62 3.72 -3.24
C ALA A 240 8.59 4.82 -4.30
N ARG A 241 9.76 5.32 -4.69
CA ARG A 241 9.93 6.25 -5.82
C ARG A 241 10.38 5.47 -7.05
N GLY A 242 10.44 6.10 -8.22
CA GLY A 242 10.73 5.41 -9.49
C GLY A 242 11.93 4.45 -9.45
N ARG A 243 13.05 4.86 -8.83
CA ARG A 243 14.24 3.99 -8.68
C ARG A 243 14.00 2.79 -7.74
N ASP A 244 13.15 2.96 -6.74
CA ASP A 244 12.81 1.94 -5.75
C ASP A 244 11.82 0.95 -6.36
N VAL A 245 10.87 1.43 -7.17
CA VAL A 245 10.00 0.58 -8.00
C VAL A 245 10.83 -0.25 -8.98
N ALA A 246 11.78 0.37 -9.70
CA ALA A 246 12.67 -0.36 -10.59
C ALA A 246 13.53 -1.41 -9.84
N ALA A 247 13.98 -1.10 -8.62
CA ALA A 247 14.66 -2.05 -7.76
C ALA A 247 13.74 -3.21 -7.33
N ALA A 248 12.49 -2.93 -6.96
CA ALA A 248 11.48 -3.93 -6.62
C ALA A 248 11.25 -4.91 -7.78
N TRP A 249 11.09 -4.39 -9.00
CA TRP A 249 10.94 -5.22 -10.19
C TRP A 249 12.17 -6.09 -10.45
N ARG A 250 13.38 -5.54 -10.37
CA ARG A 250 14.62 -6.32 -10.53
C ARG A 250 14.72 -7.44 -9.48
N ALA A 251 14.44 -7.12 -8.21
CA ALA A 251 14.42 -8.11 -7.14
C ALA A 251 13.37 -9.21 -7.40
N MET A 252 12.17 -8.84 -7.82
CA MET A 252 11.10 -9.80 -8.12
C MET A 252 11.43 -10.69 -9.33
N TYR A 253 12.14 -10.17 -10.33
CA TYR A 253 12.63 -10.97 -11.46
C TYR A 253 13.69 -12.01 -11.07
N THR A 254 14.38 -11.81 -9.95
CA THR A 254 15.32 -12.79 -9.40
C THR A 254 14.59 -13.98 -8.76
N HIS A 255 13.42 -13.74 -8.17
CA HIS A 255 12.53 -14.77 -7.62
C HIS A 255 11.79 -15.55 -8.71
N ARG A 256 12.53 -16.11 -9.68
CA ARG A 256 11.97 -16.79 -10.87
C ARG A 256 11.07 -17.95 -10.51
N SER A 257 11.44 -18.72 -9.48
CA SER A 257 10.65 -19.87 -9.02
C SER A 257 9.31 -19.45 -8.40
N GLN A 258 9.14 -18.17 -8.09
CA GLN A 258 7.95 -17.65 -7.39
C GLN A 258 7.19 -16.63 -8.24
N PHE A 259 7.79 -16.06 -9.29
CA PHE A 259 7.22 -14.97 -10.07
C PHE A 259 6.13 -15.41 -11.05
N VAL A 260 4.97 -15.76 -10.50
CA VAL A 260 3.75 -16.17 -11.21
C VAL A 260 2.77 -15.00 -11.38
N TRP A 261 1.70 -15.23 -12.16
CA TRP A 261 0.78 -14.18 -12.62
C TRP A 261 0.23 -13.27 -11.51
N PHE A 262 -0.11 -13.79 -10.33
CA PHE A 262 -0.67 -12.96 -9.26
C PHE A 262 0.39 -12.08 -8.58
N ARG A 263 1.67 -12.51 -8.54
CA ARG A 263 2.77 -11.65 -8.09
C ARG A 263 3.05 -10.55 -9.08
N PHE A 264 2.93 -10.82 -10.38
CA PHE A 264 2.99 -9.78 -11.41
C PHE A 264 1.89 -8.72 -11.23
N LEU A 265 0.64 -9.14 -10.96
CA LEU A 265 -0.44 -8.19 -10.64
C LEU A 265 -0.15 -7.41 -9.37
N TYR A 266 0.39 -8.08 -8.34
CA TYR A 266 0.81 -7.41 -7.11
C TYR A 266 1.83 -6.31 -7.40
N MET A 267 2.88 -6.58 -8.17
CA MET A 267 3.91 -5.59 -8.51
C MET A 267 3.39 -4.35 -9.26
N ILE A 268 2.24 -4.45 -9.94
CA ILE A 268 1.62 -3.33 -10.66
C ILE A 268 0.68 -2.53 -9.75
N PHE A 269 -0.15 -3.24 -8.99
CA PHE A 269 -1.31 -2.64 -8.31
C PHE A 269 -1.13 -2.48 -6.81
N SER A 270 -0.06 -3.04 -6.21
CA SER A 270 0.20 -2.91 -4.78
C SER A 270 0.33 -1.45 -4.37
N ARG A 271 -0.28 -1.11 -3.23
CA ARG A 271 -0.15 0.22 -2.59
C ARG A 271 1.27 0.55 -2.14
#